data_AF-A0A9E2IE07-F1
#
_entry.id   AF-A0A9E2IE07-F1
#
_cell.length_a   1.000
_cell.length_b   1.000
_cell.length_c   1.000
_cell.angle_alpha   90.00
_cell.angle_beta   90.00
_cell.angle_gamma   90.00
#
_symmetry.space_group_name_H-M   'P 1'
#
loop_
_entity.id
_entity.type
_entity.pdbx_description
1 polymer ?
#
loop_
_entity_poly.entity_id
_entity_poly.type
_entity_poly.pdbx_seq_one_letter_code
_entity_poly.pdbx_strand_id
1 'polypeptide(L)'
;MKIKFDFVTNSSSTCFVVVLKKSQEFTEDQFMNCVGINKKSPVYHMFLELFEMFASNMEPFDAAVASHRWNKGKQWDAFISDVFSTDLVKKIKLAKKHGDSLYFGTLSSEVNALETFVCCDSFKIEGKNIYIDATNSSW
;
A
#
# COMPACT_ATOMS: atom_id res chain seq x y z
N MET A 1 -19.02 -27.61 9.26
CA MET A 1 -18.61 -26.22 9.01
C MET A 1 -19.88 -25.39 8.85
N LYS A 2 -20.11 -24.38 9.71
CA LYS A 2 -21.23 -23.44 9.58
C LYS A 2 -20.64 -22.09 9.20
N ILE A 3 -20.88 -21.63 7.98
CA ILE A 3 -20.45 -20.32 7.49
C ILE A 3 -21.61 -19.36 7.77
N LYS A 4 -21.33 -18.29 8.52
CA LYS A 4 -22.31 -17.28 8.91
C LYS A 4 -22.18 -16.11 7.92
N PHE A 5 -23.24 -15.84 7.16
CA PHE A 5 -23.33 -14.72 6.20
C PHE A 5 -23.83 -13.44 6.89
N ASP A 6 -23.29 -13.12 8.06
CA ASP A 6 -23.47 -11.76 8.57
C ASP A 6 -22.64 -10.85 7.64
N PHE A 7 -23.21 -9.72 7.21
CA PHE A 7 -22.66 -8.82 6.17
C PHE A 7 -21.13 -8.69 6.24
N VAL A 8 -20.44 -9.32 5.29
CA VAL A 8 -19.04 -9.03 5.01
C VAL A 8 -19.05 -7.77 4.16
N THR A 9 -18.97 -6.60 4.79
CA THR A 9 -18.71 -5.34 4.08
C THR A 9 -17.22 -5.27 3.79
N ASN A 10 -16.71 -6.11 2.90
CA ASN A 10 -15.34 -5.92 2.43
C ASN A 10 -15.32 -4.70 1.51
N SER A 11 -14.30 -3.87 1.67
CA SER A 11 -14.05 -2.76 0.77
C SER A 11 -13.70 -3.30 -0.61
N SER A 12 -14.25 -2.70 -1.67
CA SER A 12 -13.83 -2.98 -3.03
C SER A 12 -12.49 -2.34 -3.40
N SER A 13 -11.88 -1.55 -2.49
CA SER A 13 -10.56 -0.96 -2.71
C SER A 13 -9.79 -0.61 -1.44
N THR A 14 -8.48 -0.87 -1.44
CA THR A 14 -7.58 -0.51 -0.34
C THR A 14 -6.51 0.46 -0.81
N CYS A 15 -6.27 1.49 -0.03
CA CYS A 15 -5.21 2.46 -0.23
C CYS A 15 -3.91 1.94 0.40
N PHE A 16 -2.79 2.11 -0.29
CA PHE A 16 -1.48 1.78 0.25
C PHE A 16 -0.48 2.92 0.07
N VAL A 17 0.45 3.02 1.00
CA VAL A 17 1.56 3.99 0.96
C VAL A 17 2.87 3.22 0.93
N VAL A 18 3.76 3.59 0.01
CA VAL A 18 5.14 3.07 -0.05
C VAL A 18 6.10 4.20 0.31
N VAL A 19 6.98 3.94 1.25
CA VAL A 19 8.09 4.80 1.64
C VAL A 19 9.39 4.08 1.28
N LEU A 20 10.22 4.72 0.47
CA LEU A 20 11.58 4.25 0.19
C LEU A 20 12.56 5.24 0.78
N LYS A 21 13.57 4.74 1.49
CA LYS A 21 14.66 5.60 1.94
C LYS A 21 15.29 6.34 0.76
N LYS A 22 15.78 7.55 1.02
CA LYS A 22 16.45 8.39 0.02
C LYS A 22 17.43 7.58 -0.86
N SER A 23 17.34 7.80 -2.18
CA SER A 23 18.16 7.13 -3.20
C SER A 23 17.98 5.60 -3.28
N GLN A 24 16.86 5.06 -2.79
CA GLN A 24 16.45 3.68 -3.03
C GLN A 24 15.37 3.64 -4.11
N GLU A 25 15.30 2.48 -4.78
CA GLU A 25 14.30 2.19 -5.82
C GLU A 25 13.43 1.02 -5.38
N PHE A 26 12.18 1.01 -5.80
CA PHE A 26 11.27 -0.10 -5.51
C PHE A 26 11.55 -1.25 -6.46
N THR A 27 12.38 -2.20 -6.04
CA THR A 27 12.78 -3.36 -6.86
C THR A 27 12.28 -4.67 -6.26
N GLU A 28 12.12 -5.67 -7.12
CA GLU A 28 11.70 -7.03 -6.75
C GLU A 28 12.61 -7.59 -5.66
N ASP A 29 13.93 -7.51 -5.83
CA ASP A 29 14.89 -8.05 -4.87
C ASP A 29 14.76 -7.37 -3.50
N GLN A 30 14.55 -6.04 -3.45
CA GLN A 30 14.36 -5.36 -2.18
C GLN A 30 13.04 -5.76 -1.51
N PHE A 31 11.96 -5.88 -2.29
CA PHE A 31 10.67 -6.33 -1.80
C PHE A 31 10.72 -7.77 -1.27
N MET A 32 11.26 -8.71 -2.05
CA MET A 32 11.39 -10.12 -1.70
C MET A 32 12.21 -10.33 -0.42
N ASN A 33 13.33 -9.59 -0.29
CA ASN A 33 14.13 -9.60 0.94
C ASN A 33 13.36 -9.05 2.14
N CYS A 34 12.51 -8.05 1.92
CA CYS A 34 11.68 -7.45 2.97
C CYS A 34 10.60 -8.41 3.48
N VAL A 35 9.94 -9.14 2.58
CA VAL A 35 8.93 -10.15 2.94
C VAL A 35 9.53 -11.50 3.33
N GLY A 36 10.85 -11.67 3.23
CA GLY A 36 11.56 -12.88 3.62
C GLY A 36 11.37 -14.06 2.67
N ILE A 37 11.05 -13.80 1.41
CA ILE A 37 10.76 -14.82 0.40
C ILE A 37 11.94 -15.00 -0.54
N ASN A 38 12.37 -16.25 -0.72
CA ASN A 38 13.43 -16.61 -1.68
C ASN A 38 12.85 -17.30 -2.92
N LYS A 39 13.62 -17.32 -4.02
CA LYS A 39 13.22 -17.89 -5.33
C LYS A 39 12.83 -19.36 -5.33
N LYS A 40 13.20 -20.13 -4.29
CA LYS A 40 12.84 -21.56 -4.15
C LYS A 40 11.54 -21.75 -3.35
N SER A 41 10.98 -20.68 -2.80
CA SER A 41 9.74 -20.73 -2.02
C SER A 41 8.56 -21.11 -2.92
N PRO A 42 7.67 -22.02 -2.47
CA PRO A 42 6.47 -22.37 -3.25
C PRO A 42 5.50 -21.19 -3.42
N VAL A 43 5.62 -20.14 -2.59
CA VAL A 43 4.80 -18.92 -2.67
C VAL A 43 5.51 -17.77 -3.38
N TYR A 44 6.68 -18.00 -3.99
CA TYR A 44 7.45 -16.94 -4.65
C TYR A 44 6.63 -16.15 -5.68
N HIS A 45 5.92 -16.86 -6.56
CA HIS A 45 5.11 -16.24 -7.61
C HIS A 45 3.99 -15.36 -7.05
N MET A 46 3.37 -15.75 -5.92
CA MET A 46 2.37 -14.90 -5.27
C MET A 46 2.96 -13.57 -4.79
N PHE A 47 4.16 -13.59 -4.20
CA PHE A 47 4.81 -12.34 -3.78
C PHE A 47 5.38 -11.55 -4.94
N LEU A 48 5.71 -12.20 -6.06
CA LEU A 48 6.10 -11.53 -7.30
C LEU A 48 4.92 -10.76 -7.88
N GLU A 49 3.77 -11.41 -8.00
CA GLU A 49 2.53 -10.76 -8.42
C GLU A 49 2.17 -9.60 -7.47
N LEU A 50 2.34 -9.78 -6.15
CA LEU A 50 2.12 -8.70 -5.18
C LEU A 50 3.06 -7.51 -5.39
N PHE A 51 4.34 -7.76 -5.65
CA PHE A 51 5.29 -6.71 -6.01
C PHE A 51 4.86 -5.96 -7.27
N GLU A 52 4.49 -6.69 -8.32
CA GLU A 52 4.04 -6.12 -9.60
C GLU A 52 2.76 -5.29 -9.44
N MET A 53 1.82 -5.72 -8.58
CA MET A 53 0.62 -4.97 -8.26
C MET A 53 0.92 -3.64 -7.56
N PHE A 54 1.85 -3.61 -6.60
CA PHE A 54 2.29 -2.35 -6.01
C PHE A 54 2.98 -1.46 -7.03
N ALA A 55 3.91 -2.00 -7.82
CA ALA A 55 4.70 -1.23 -8.77
C ALA A 55 3.85 -0.60 -9.88
N SER A 56 2.79 -1.30 -10.32
CA SER A 56 1.90 -0.84 -11.39
C SER A 56 0.81 0.13 -10.90
N ASN A 57 0.43 0.08 -9.62
CA ASN A 57 -0.66 0.90 -9.07
C ASN A 57 -0.21 2.05 -8.17
N MET A 58 1.10 2.32 -8.09
CA MET A 58 1.64 3.41 -7.27
C MET A 58 2.05 4.62 -8.11
N GLU A 59 1.77 5.80 -7.58
CA GLU A 59 2.17 7.08 -8.18
C GLU A 59 2.94 7.92 -7.15
N PRO A 60 3.77 8.90 -7.57
CA PRO A 60 4.40 9.83 -6.66
C PRO A 60 3.38 10.47 -5.73
N PHE A 61 3.63 10.41 -4.43
CA PHE A 61 2.60 10.65 -3.39
C PHE A 61 1.85 11.98 -3.54
N ASP A 62 2.56 13.08 -3.79
CA ASP A 62 1.91 14.40 -3.91
C ASP A 62 1.03 14.51 -5.17
N ALA A 63 1.43 13.87 -6.28
CA ALA A 63 0.63 13.83 -7.50
C ALA A 63 -0.61 12.95 -7.30
N ALA A 64 -0.42 11.76 -6.71
CA ALA A 64 -1.49 10.82 -6.38
C ALA A 64 -2.52 11.43 -5.43
N VAL A 65 -2.09 12.16 -4.39
CA VAL A 65 -2.99 12.89 -3.50
C VAL A 65 -3.78 13.94 -4.27
N ALA A 66 -3.12 14.73 -5.11
CA ALA A 66 -3.77 15.81 -5.88
C ALA A 66 -4.83 15.28 -6.85
N SER A 67 -4.60 14.12 -7.49
CA SER A 67 -5.51 13.49 -8.45
C SER A 67 -6.51 12.53 -7.81
N HIS A 68 -6.37 12.18 -6.52
CA HIS A 68 -7.18 11.14 -5.91
C HIS A 68 -8.67 11.49 -5.95
N ARG A 69 -9.53 10.51 -6.29
CA ARG A 69 -10.99 10.69 -6.36
C ARG A 69 -11.64 11.21 -5.08
N TRP A 70 -11.02 10.97 -3.92
CA TRP A 70 -11.49 11.47 -2.63
C TRP A 70 -10.96 12.87 -2.28
N ASN A 71 -9.96 13.36 -3.02
CA ASN A 71 -9.44 14.71 -2.86
C ASN A 71 -10.35 15.71 -3.58
N LYS A 72 -11.44 16.08 -2.89
CA LYS A 72 -12.44 17.06 -3.37
C LYS A 72 -11.94 18.51 -3.19
N GLY A 73 -10.70 18.79 -3.62
CA GLY A 73 -10.04 20.09 -3.44
C GLY A 73 -9.57 20.35 -2.01
N LYS A 74 -9.33 19.30 -1.22
CA LYS A 74 -8.82 19.41 0.15
C LYS A 74 -7.35 19.82 0.12
N GLN A 75 -6.93 20.56 1.14
CA GLN A 75 -5.51 20.79 1.39
C GLN A 75 -4.81 19.47 1.70
N TRP A 76 -3.55 19.36 1.32
CA TRP A 76 -2.78 18.12 1.41
C TRP A 76 -2.80 17.51 2.82
N ASP A 77 -2.56 18.33 3.85
CA ASP A 77 -2.58 17.89 5.25
C ASP A 77 -3.96 17.39 5.72
N ALA A 78 -5.04 18.03 5.24
CA ALA A 78 -6.40 17.63 5.56
C ALA A 78 -6.73 16.29 4.89
N PHE A 79 -6.37 16.13 3.62
CA PHE A 79 -6.59 14.88 2.88
C PHE A 79 -5.92 13.69 3.58
N ILE A 80 -4.62 13.78 3.88
CA ILE A 80 -3.91 12.64 4.47
C ILE A 80 -4.40 12.31 5.88
N SER A 81 -4.90 13.31 6.62
CA SER A 81 -5.44 13.11 7.97
C SER A 81 -6.83 12.49 7.96
N ASP A 82 -7.62 12.75 6.91
CA ASP A 82 -8.93 12.12 6.72
C ASP A 82 -8.80 10.68 6.21
N VAL A 83 -7.77 10.41 5.41
CA VAL A 83 -7.59 9.12 4.73
C VAL A 83 -6.78 8.17 5.61
N PHE A 84 -5.64 8.59 6.17
CA PHE A 84 -4.70 7.69 6.82
C PHE A 84 -4.73 7.79 8.35
N SER A 85 -4.31 6.71 9.01
CA SER A 85 -4.13 6.70 10.47
C SER A 85 -3.12 7.77 10.91
N THR A 86 -3.29 8.29 12.12
CA THR A 86 -2.41 9.32 12.70
C THR A 86 -0.93 8.91 12.69
N ASP A 87 -0.63 7.62 12.89
CA ASP A 87 0.74 7.12 12.89
C ASP A 87 1.34 7.04 11.48
N LEU A 88 0.53 6.67 10.48
CA LEU A 88 0.96 6.70 9.08
C LEU A 88 1.17 8.16 8.63
N VAL A 89 0.30 9.09 9.02
CA VAL A 89 0.48 10.54 8.75
C VAL A 89 1.81 11.05 9.32
N LYS A 90 2.16 10.68 10.56
CA LYS A 90 3.47 11.03 11.15
C LYS A 90 4.63 10.46 10.33
N LYS A 91 4.54 9.20 9.90
CA LYS A 91 5.57 8.55 9.06
C LYS A 91 5.70 9.25 7.70
N ILE A 92 4.60 9.58 7.03
CA ILE A 92 4.59 10.32 5.75
C ILE A 92 5.29 11.68 5.92
N LYS A 93 4.93 12.45 6.95
CA LYS A 93 5.54 13.76 7.22
C LYS A 93 7.03 13.66 7.51
N LEU A 94 7.44 12.64 8.28
CA LEU A 94 8.85 12.38 8.58
C LEU A 94 9.63 12.02 7.31
N ALA A 95 9.13 11.08 6.51
CA ALA A 95 9.73 10.67 5.25
C ALA A 95 9.91 11.87 4.30
N LYS A 96 8.88 12.72 4.16
CA LYS A 96 8.94 13.94 3.35
C LYS A 96 10.03 14.90 3.84
N LYS A 97 10.17 15.07 5.17
CA LYS A 97 11.24 15.89 5.77
C LYS A 97 12.64 15.32 5.51
N HIS A 98 12.77 14.00 5.46
CA HIS A 98 14.04 13.31 5.23
C HIS A 98 14.45 13.29 3.74
N GLY A 99 13.52 13.62 2.84
CA GLY A 99 13.73 13.51 1.39
C GLY A 99 13.67 12.06 0.90
N ASP A 100 12.92 11.22 1.62
CA ASP A 100 12.59 9.86 1.21
C ASP A 100 11.57 9.88 0.07
N SER A 101 11.61 8.87 -0.80
CA SER A 101 10.63 8.74 -1.88
C SER A 101 9.32 8.21 -1.32
N LEU A 102 8.22 8.87 -1.66
CA LEU A 102 6.88 8.53 -1.20
C LEU A 102 6.00 8.21 -2.40
N TYR A 103 5.25 7.12 -2.30
CA TYR A 103 4.25 6.73 -3.29
C TYR A 103 2.93 6.43 -2.61
N PHE A 104 1.85 6.67 -3.34
CA PHE A 104 0.48 6.36 -2.94
C PHE A 104 -0.21 5.64 -4.08
N GLY A 105 -0.95 4.59 -3.75
CA GLY A 105 -1.69 3.79 -4.71
C GLY A 105 -2.93 3.16 -4.12
N THR A 106 -3.67 2.47 -4.97
CA THR A 106 -4.89 1.75 -4.61
C THR A 106 -4.91 0.36 -5.23
N LEU A 107 -5.36 -0.63 -4.48
CA LEU A 107 -5.69 -1.98 -4.95
C LEU A 107 -7.21 -2.16 -5.01
N SER A 108 -7.69 -3.07 -5.86
CA SER A 108 -9.10 -3.31 -6.15
C SER A 108 -9.47 -4.80 -6.08
N SER A 109 -10.69 -5.10 -5.61
CA SER A 109 -11.24 -6.47 -5.60
C SER A 109 -11.64 -7.00 -6.98
N GLU A 110 -11.55 -6.18 -8.02
CA GLU A 110 -12.06 -6.51 -9.36
C GLU A 110 -10.96 -6.94 -10.34
N VAL A 111 -9.71 -7.09 -9.89
CA VAL A 111 -8.57 -7.37 -10.76
C VAL A 111 -8.26 -8.87 -10.84
N ASN A 112 -7.83 -9.47 -9.73
CA ASN A 112 -7.50 -10.88 -9.65
C ASN A 112 -7.68 -11.40 -8.21
N ALA A 113 -7.60 -12.72 -8.02
CA ALA A 113 -7.85 -13.36 -6.72
C ALA A 113 -6.84 -12.92 -5.65
N LEU A 114 -5.58 -12.68 -6.01
CA LEU A 114 -4.56 -12.24 -5.07
C LEU A 114 -4.79 -10.78 -4.64
N GLU A 115 -5.05 -9.89 -5.60
CA GLU A 115 -5.39 -8.49 -5.30
C GLU A 115 -6.64 -8.40 -4.45
N THR A 116 -7.66 -9.21 -4.76
CA THR A 116 -8.89 -9.31 -3.97
C THR A 116 -8.59 -9.74 -2.54
N PHE A 117 -7.76 -10.76 -2.36
CA PHE A 117 -7.37 -11.23 -1.04
C PHE A 117 -6.66 -10.13 -0.25
N VAL A 118 -5.69 -9.47 -0.89
CA VAL A 118 -4.83 -8.44 -0.30
C VAL A 118 -5.60 -7.15 -0.03
N CYS A 119 -6.52 -6.75 -0.90
CA CYS A 119 -7.34 -5.55 -0.71
C CYS A 119 -8.40 -5.73 0.38
N CYS A 120 -8.80 -6.97 0.67
CA CYS A 120 -9.71 -7.31 1.74
C CYS A 120 -9.02 -7.50 3.10
N ASP A 121 -7.69 -7.43 3.14
CA ASP A 121 -6.88 -7.55 4.35
C ASP A 121 -6.12 -6.24 4.64
N SER A 122 -5.56 -6.13 5.84
CA SER A 122 -4.77 -4.99 6.29
C SER A 122 -3.40 -5.47 6.75
N PHE A 123 -2.34 -4.95 6.14
CA PHE A 123 -0.98 -5.37 6.48
C PHE A 123 0.03 -4.24 6.34
N LYS A 124 1.19 -4.45 6.95
CA LYS A 124 2.35 -3.58 6.88
C LYS A 124 3.57 -4.43 6.54
N ILE A 125 4.42 -3.91 5.69
CA ILE A 125 5.71 -4.51 5.35
C ILE A 125 6.76 -3.50 5.80
N GLU A 126 7.60 -3.89 6.76
CA GLU A 126 8.64 -3.03 7.31
C GLU A 126 10.01 -3.67 7.12
N GLY A 127 10.80 -3.07 6.24
CA GLY A 127 12.18 -3.46 5.96
C GLY A 127 13.15 -2.35 6.28
N LYS A 128 14.44 -2.65 6.08
CA LYS A 128 15.52 -1.68 6.32
C LYS A 128 15.38 -0.43 5.46
N ASN A 129 14.94 -0.58 4.21
CA ASN A 129 14.93 0.48 3.19
C ASN A 129 13.54 0.80 2.63
N ILE A 130 12.56 -0.08 2.87
CA ILE A 130 11.21 0.00 2.34
C ILE A 130 10.23 -0.11 3.50
N TYR A 131 9.20 0.72 3.50
CA TYR A 131 8.03 0.57 4.35
C TYR A 131 6.77 0.65 3.48
N ILE A 132 5.88 -0.33 3.61
CA ILE A 132 4.58 -0.34 2.92
C ILE A 132 3.50 -0.42 3.98
N ASP A 133 2.52 0.45 3.89
CA ASP A 133 1.34 0.43 4.75
C ASP A 133 0.09 0.33 3.88
N ALA A 134 -0.54 -0.83 3.90
CA ALA A 134 -1.81 -1.12 3.22
C ALA A 134 -2.93 -1.35 4.26
N THR A 135 -2.86 -0.68 5.41
CA THR A 135 -3.88 -0.83 6.46
C THR A 135 -5.12 0.02 6.25
N ASN A 136 -5.09 0.91 5.27
CA ASN A 136 -6.23 1.73 4.93
C ASN A 136 -7.15 1.01 3.94
N SER A 137 -8.00 0.13 4.48
CA SER A 137 -9.15 -0.39 3.76
C SER A 137 -10.29 0.61 3.85
N SER A 138 -10.59 1.28 2.73
CA SER A 138 -11.64 2.30 2.72
C SER A 138 -13.03 1.71 2.88
N TRP A 139 -13.80 2.17 3.86
CA TRP A 139 -15.25 2.28 3.73
C TRP A 139 -15.65 3.71 4.08
#